data_AF-A0AA88DI98-F1
#
_entry.id   AF-A0AA88DI98-F1
#
_cell.length_a   1.000
_cell.length_b   1.000
_cell.length_c   1.000
_cell.angle_alpha   90.00
_cell.angle_beta   90.00
_cell.angle_gamma   90.00
#
_symmetry.space_group_name_H-M   'P 1'
#
loop_
_entity.id
_entity.type
_entity.pdbx_description
1 polymer ?
#
loop_
_entity_poly.entity_id
_entity_poly.type
_entity_poly.pdbx_seq_one_letter_code
_entity_poly.pdbx_strand_id
1 'polypeptide(L)' 'MLGVANEFFSLPVEEKLKLYSDDPSKTVRLSTSFNVNKEKVHNWRDYLRLHCYPLDKYVPEWPPTPSSFK' A
#
# COMPACT_ATOMS: atom_id res chain seq x y z
N MET A 1 -9.01 -9.05 6.77
CA MET A 1 -8.38 -7.71 6.66
C MET A 1 -7.14 -7.59 7.56
N LEU A 2 -7.25 -7.66 8.89
CA LEU A 2 -6.07 -7.54 9.78
C LEU A 2 -4.96 -8.59 9.52
N GLY A 3 -5.33 -9.86 9.26
CA GLY A 3 -4.37 -10.90 8.92
C GLY A 3 -3.57 -10.59 7.64
N VAL A 4 -4.27 -10.30 6.54
CA VAL A 4 -3.67 -9.91 5.25
C VAL A 4 -2.75 -8.70 5.38
N ALA A 5 -3.13 -7.70 6.16
CA ALA A 5 -2.30 -6.54 6.42
C ALA A 5 -1.01 -6.91 7.16
N ASN A 6 -1.10 -7.72 8.22
CA ASN A 6 0.08 -8.21 8.94
C ASN A 6 1.00 -9.01 8.01
N GLU A 7 0.45 -9.94 7.23
CA GLU A 7 1.22 -10.72 6.25
C GLU A 7 1.97 -9.82 5.26
N PHE A 8 1.30 -8.81 4.70
CA PHE A 8 1.93 -7.86 3.78
C PHE A 8 3.05 -7.06 4.45
N PHE A 9 2.82 -6.48 5.63
CA PHE A 9 3.84 -5.65 6.29
C PHE A 9 5.01 -6.46 6.86
N SER A 10 4.81 -7.76 7.10
CA SER A 10 5.86 -8.72 7.45
C SER A 10 6.71 -9.20 6.27
N LEU A 11 6.36 -8.88 5.02
CA LEU A 11 7.18 -9.21 3.86
C LEU A 11 8.57 -8.53 3.92
N PRO A 12 9.56 -9.11 3.21
CA PRO A 12 10.85 -8.44 3.00
C PRO A 12 10.67 -7.04 2.43
N VAL A 13 11.60 -6.14 2.75
CA VAL A 13 11.51 -4.74 2.33
C VAL A 13 11.53 -4.62 0.80
N GLU A 14 12.27 -5.49 0.13
CA GLU A 14 12.39 -5.56 -1.33
C GLU A 14 11.04 -5.85 -2.00
N GLU A 15 10.23 -6.71 -1.40
CA GLU A 15 8.89 -7.02 -1.91
C GLU A 15 7.93 -5.84 -1.71
N LYS A 16 7.98 -5.20 -0.55
CA LYS A 16 7.14 -4.04 -0.22
C LYS A 16 7.48 -2.83 -1.10
N LEU A 17 8.77 -2.60 -1.36
CA LEU A 17 9.25 -1.46 -2.14
C LEU A 17 8.82 -1.50 -3.61
N LYS A 18 8.46 -2.67 -4.17
CA LYS A 18 7.86 -2.77 -5.51
C LYS A 18 6.60 -1.93 -5.68
N LEU A 19 5.91 -1.65 -4.56
CA LEU A 19 4.67 -0.88 -4.52
C LEU A 19 4.88 0.54 -3.99
N TYR A 20 6.10 0.90 -3.59
CA TYR A 20 6.38 2.23 -3.06
C TYR A 20 6.18 3.29 -4.14
N SER A 21 5.44 4.35 -3.83
CA SER A 21 5.25 5.47 -4.74
C SER A 21 4.79 6.74 -4.01
N ASP A 22 5.35 7.88 -4.42
CA ASP A 22 4.90 9.21 -3.97
C ASP A 22 3.74 9.76 -4.83
N ASP A 23 3.39 9.09 -5.94
CA ASP A 23 2.35 9.52 -6.87
C ASP A 23 0.94 9.28 -6.28
N PRO A 24 0.13 10.34 -6.03
CA PRO A 24 -1.24 10.24 -5.52
C PRO A 24 -2.25 9.61 -6.48
N SER A 25 -1.92 9.57 -7.77
CA SER A 25 -2.77 8.98 -8.81
C SER A 25 -2.70 7.45 -8.84
N LYS A 26 -1.63 6.85 -8.29
CA LYS A 26 -1.55 5.38 -8.18
C LYS A 26 -2.68 4.83 -7.31
N THR A 27 -3.36 3.86 -7.90
CA THR A 27 -4.53 3.14 -7.37
C THR A 27 -4.14 2.16 -6.26
N VAL A 28 -2.96 1.55 -6.40
CA VAL A 28 -2.30 0.70 -5.40
C VAL A 28 -0.92 1.28 -5.13
N ARG A 29 -0.67 1.66 -3.86
CA ARG A 29 0.64 2.20 -3.46
C ARG A 29 0.93 2.00 -1.99
N LEU A 30 2.19 1.70 -1.71
CA LEU A 30 2.80 1.80 -0.39
C LEU A 30 3.37 3.22 -0.23
N SER A 31 3.11 3.84 0.91
CA SER A 31 3.68 5.14 1.25
C SER A 31 3.93 5.23 2.75
N THR A 32 4.76 6.20 3.15
CA THR A 32 5.04 6.52 4.55
C THR A 32 4.55 7.94 4.86
N SER A 33 4.05 8.15 6.07
CA SER A 33 3.43 9.40 6.52
C SER A 33 2.30 9.91 5.59
N PHE A 34 2.26 11.19 5.20
CA PHE A 34 1.29 11.74 4.25
C PHE A 34 1.94 12.37 3.03
N ASN A 35 2.80 13.38 3.23
CA ASN A 35 3.64 13.95 2.18
C ASN A 35 4.96 14.38 2.79
N VAL A 36 5.90 13.44 2.84
CA VAL A 36 7.20 13.60 3.51
C VAL A 36 7.95 14.85 3.03
N ASN A 37 7.74 15.26 1.79
CA ASN A 37 8.40 16.42 1.19
C ASN A 37 7.75 17.78 1.51
N LYS A 38 6.51 17.80 2.01
CA LYS A 38 5.74 19.05 2.24
C LYS A 38 5.30 19.24 3.69
N GLU A 39 5.21 18.16 4.46
CA GLU A 39 4.70 18.22 5.83
C GLU A 39 5.76 18.67 6.83
N LYS A 40 5.35 19.43 7.85
CA LYS A 40 6.23 19.89 8.94
C LYS A 40 6.28 18.91 10.10
N VAL A 41 5.26 18.07 10.23
CA VAL A 41 5.14 17.05 11.27
C VAL A 41 4.87 15.74 10.56
N HIS A 42 5.74 14.76 10.78
CA HIS A 42 5.63 13.45 10.16
C HIS A 42 4.77 12.53 11.02
N ASN A 43 3.92 11.74 10.37
CA ASN A 43 3.22 10.65 11.01
C ASN A 43 4.12 9.43 11.08
N TRP A 44 4.27 8.85 12.26
CA TRP A 44 5.00 7.59 12.45
C TRP A 44 4.14 6.42 11.98
N ARG A 45 4.03 6.24 10.66
CA ARG A 45 3.16 5.25 10.04
C ARG A 45 3.58 4.96 8.61
N ASP A 46 3.59 3.67 8.29
CA ASP A 46 3.50 3.19 6.91
C ASP A 46 2.07 2.76 6.59
N TYR A 47 1.66 2.90 5.33
CA TYR A 47 0.34 2.47 4.88
C TYR A 47 0.35 2.01 3.43
N LEU A 48 -0.47 0.98 3.18
CA LEU A 48 -0.82 0.52 1.85
C LEU A 48 -2.20 1.09 1.51
N ARG A 49 -2.29 1.84 0.41
CA ARG A 49 -3.55 2.34 -0.13
C ARG A 49 -3.99 1.44 -1.28
N LEU A 50 -5.25 0.99 -1.21
CA LEU A 50 -5.91 0.20 -2.24
C LEU A 50 -7.19 0.92 -2.65
N HIS A 51 -7.35 1.20 -3.94
CA HIS A 51 -8.66 1.57 -4.47
C HIS A 51 -9.55 0.33 -4.49
N CYS A 52 -10.81 0.49 -4.12
CA CYS A 52 -11.74 -0.62 -3.97
C CYS A 52 -13.13 -0.36 -4.59
N TYR A 53 -13.32 0.78 -5.26
CA TYR A 53 -14.58 1.12 -5.91
C TYR A 53 -14.38 1.78 -7.28
N PRO A 54 -14.92 1.22 -8.37
CA PRO A 54 -15.62 -0.08 -8.44
C PRO A 54 -14.66 -1.27 -8.24
N LEU A 55 -15.08 -2.29 -7.50
CA LEU A 55 -14.20 -3.34 -6.97
C LEU A 55 -13.58 -4.21 -8.08
N ASP A 56 -14.39 -4.60 -9.06
CA ASP A 56 -14.03 -5.40 -10.22
C ASP A 56 -12.89 -4.78 -11.04
N LYS A 57 -12.82 -3.45 -11.07
CA LYS A 57 -11.77 -2.71 -11.75
C LYS A 57 -10.42 -2.79 -11.02
N TYR A 58 -10.43 -2.75 -9.68
CA TYR A 58 -9.21 -2.53 -8.91
C TYR A 58 -8.63 -3.78 -8.25
N VAL A 59 -9.45 -4.80 -7.95
CA VAL A 59 -8.95 -6.08 -7.40
C VAL A 59 -7.85 -6.72 -8.25
N PRO A 60 -7.90 -6.68 -9.61
CA PRO A 60 -6.80 -7.21 -10.43
C PRO A 60 -5.47 -6.49 -10.25
N GLU A 61 -5.49 -5.23 -9.80
CA GLU A 61 -4.29 -4.40 -9.56
C GLU A 61 -3.72 -4.59 -8.15
N TRP A 62 -4.46 -5.21 -7.23
CA TRP A 62 -4.00 -5.43 -5.86
C TRP A 62 -2.78 -6.34 -5.81
N PRO A 63 -1.95 -6.23 -4.75
CA PRO A 63 -0.73 -7.02 -4.64
C PRO A 63 -1.04 -8.52 -4.72
N PRO A 64 -0.35 -9.31 -5.57
CA PRO A 64 -0.55 -10.76 -5.63
C PRO A 64 0.06 -11.48 -4.41
N THR A 65 0.89 -10.78 -3.64
CA THR A 65 1.55 -11.28 -2.44
C THR A 65 1.25 -10.32 -1.28
N PRO A 66 0.76 -10.84 -0.13
CA PRO A 66 0.33 -12.21 0.13
C PRO A 66 -0.87 -12.64 -0.75
N SER A 67 -0.99 -13.95 -1.01
CA SER A 67 -2.08 -14.52 -1.81
C SER A 67 -3.47 -14.28 -1.20
N SER A 68 -3.52 -13.99 0.10
CA SER A 68 -4.72 -13.69 0.86
C SER A 68 -5.40 -12.36 0.47
N PHE A 69 -4.80 -11.56 -0.43
CA PHE A 69 -5.46 -10.44 -1.09
C PHE A 69 -6.50 -10.85 -2.15
N LYS A 70 -6.44 -12.09 -2.65
CA LYS A 70 -7.34 -12.63 -3.68
C LYS A 70 -8.41 -13.55 -3.10
#